data_AF-A0A3B9DDQ5-F1
#
_entry.id   AF-A0A3B9DDQ5-F1
#
_cell.length_a   1.000
_cell.length_b   1.000
_cell.length_c   1.000
_cell.angle_alpha   90.00
_cell.angle_beta   90.00
_cell.angle_gamma   90.00
#
_symmetry.space_group_name_H-M   'P 1'
#
loop_
_entity.id
_entity.type
_entity.pdbx_description
1 polymer ?
#
loop_
_entity_poly.entity_id
_entity_poly.type
_entity_poly.pdbx_seq_one_letter_code
_entity_poly.pdbx_strand_id
1 'polypeptide(L)' 'MTASSDSDKTTHFGYEQVPIAEKEKRVGSVFRSVASRYDIMNDVMSFGTHRLIKRFTLELSALRPGHKVLDLAGG' A
#
# COMPACT_ATOMS: atom_id res chain seq x y z
N MET A 1 -30.60 0.97 -28.33
CA MET A 1 -29.28 0.77 -27.69
C MET A 1 -29.40 1.23 -26.24
N THR A 2 -29.68 0.32 -25.32
CA THR A 2 -29.78 0.62 -23.90
C THR A 2 -28.39 0.56 -23.28
N ALA A 3 -27.91 1.68 -22.76
CA ALA A 3 -26.67 1.76 -22.00
C ALA A 3 -26.83 0.92 -20.72
N SER A 4 -26.08 -0.18 -20.60
CA SER A 4 -25.98 -0.90 -19.32
C SER A 4 -25.23 0.00 -18.34
N SER A 5 -25.93 0.52 -17.34
CA SER A 5 -25.35 1.34 -16.29
C SER A 5 -24.31 0.53 -15.52
N ASP A 6 -23.14 1.12 -15.27
CA ASP A 6 -22.02 0.52 -14.53
C ASP A 6 -22.38 0.14 -13.07
N SER A 7 -23.60 0.50 -12.62
CA SER A 7 -24.19 0.16 -11.32
C SER A 7 -24.49 -1.33 -11.12
N ASP A 8 -24.72 -2.08 -12.20
CA ASP A 8 -25.18 -3.48 -12.11
C ASP A 8 -24.03 -4.48 -12.19
N LYS A 9 -22.80 -4.00 -12.40
CA LYS A 9 -21.61 -4.85 -12.47
C LYS A 9 -21.05 -5.09 -11.06
N THR A 10 -20.98 -6.37 -10.69
CA THR A 10 -20.37 -6.83 -9.44
C THR A 10 -19.00 -7.44 -9.69
N THR A 11 -18.17 -7.47 -8.65
CA THR A 11 -16.79 -7.96 -8.66
C THR A 11 -16.45 -8.61 -7.33
N HIS A 12 -15.45 -9.47 -7.33
CA HIS A 12 -15.05 -10.19 -6.12
C HIS A 12 -14.23 -9.32 -5.17
N PHE A 13 -14.54 -9.42 -3.89
CA PHE A 13 -13.74 -8.94 -2.76
C PHE A 13 -13.58 -10.11 -1.77
N GLY A 14 -12.43 -10.79 -1.82
CA GLY A 14 -12.25 -12.05 -1.10
C GLY A 14 -13.23 -13.11 -1.59
N TYR A 15 -14.09 -13.61 -0.69
CA TYR A 15 -15.13 -14.61 -1.00
C TYR A 15 -16.50 -13.99 -1.32
N GLU A 16 -16.64 -12.66 -1.25
CA GLU A 16 -17.91 -11.95 -1.46
C GLU A 16 -17.96 -11.26 -2.83
N GLN A 17 -19.17 -11.15 -3.41
CA GLN A 17 -19.47 -10.36 -4.60
C GLN A 17 -19.97 -8.98 -4.19
N VAL A 18 -19.28 -7.91 -4.60
CA VAL A 18 -19.60 -6.52 -4.27
C VAL A 18 -19.76 -5.68 -5.53
N PRO A 19 -20.57 -4.61 -5.53
CA PRO A 19 -20.60 -3.67 -6.64
C PRO A 19 -19.21 -3.11 -6.94
N ILE A 20 -18.85 -2.91 -8.22
CA ILE A 20 -17.53 -2.39 -8.61
C ILE A 20 -17.24 -1.05 -7.92
N ALA A 21 -18.24 -0.17 -7.84
CA ALA A 21 -18.13 1.12 -7.17
C ALA A 21 -17.75 1.02 -5.67
N GLU A 22 -18.05 -0.10 -5.01
CA GLU A 22 -17.73 -0.30 -3.59
C GLU A 22 -16.38 -0.97 -3.35
N LYS A 23 -15.86 -1.73 -4.32
CA LYS A 23 -14.64 -2.53 -4.15
C LYS A 23 -13.45 -1.68 -3.75
N GLU A 24 -13.21 -0.56 -4.42
CA GLU A 24 -12.07 0.32 -4.14
C GLU A 24 -12.14 0.86 -2.70
N LYS A 25 -13.31 1.32 -2.26
CA LYS A 25 -13.53 1.84 -0.91
C LYS A 25 -13.28 0.77 0.15
N ARG A 26 -13.72 -0.48 -0.08
CA ARG A 26 -13.50 -1.62 0.81
C ARG A 26 -12.03 -2.03 0.88
N VAL A 27 -11.35 -2.12 -0.26
CA VAL A 27 -9.90 -2.39 -0.33
C VAL A 27 -9.13 -1.33 0.47
N GLY A 28 -9.41 -0.04 0.23
CA GLY A 28 -8.80 1.05 0.97
C GLY A 28 -9.06 0.98 2.48
N SER A 29 -10.24 0.50 2.90
CA SER A 29 -10.56 0.29 4.31
C SER A 29 -9.69 -0.79 4.95
N VAL A 30 -9.46 -1.90 4.24
CA VAL A 30 -8.57 -2.97 4.72
C VAL A 30 -7.14 -2.43 4.82
N PHE A 31 -6.62 -1.78 3.78
CA PHE A 31 -5.29 -1.16 3.82
C PHE A 31 -5.13 -0.20 4.99
N ARG A 32 -6.11 0.68 5.25
CA ARG A 32 -6.10 1.57 6.43
C ARG A 32 -6.11 0.82 7.76
N SER A 33 -6.87 -0.27 7.86
CA SER A 33 -6.99 -1.06 9.09
C SER A 33 -5.71 -1.84 9.44
N VAL A 34 -4.93 -2.21 8.43
CA VAL A 34 -3.69 -2.99 8.62
C VAL A 34 -2.44 -2.12 8.66
N ALA A 35 -2.43 -0.94 8.04
CA ALA A 35 -1.24 -0.07 7.96
C ALA A 35 -0.56 0.15 9.31
N SER A 36 -1.31 0.56 10.35
CA SER A 36 -0.76 0.77 11.69
C SER A 36 -0.26 -0.51 12.37
N ARG A 37 -0.84 -1.67 12.03
CA ARG A 37 -0.41 -2.97 12.56
C ARG A 37 0.84 -3.49 11.85
N TYR A 38 1.01 -3.19 10.57
CA TYR A 38 2.19 -3.58 9.80
C TYR A 38 3.46 -2.90 10.32
N ASP A 39 3.40 -1.62 10.65
CA ASP A 39 4.57 -0.89 11.19
C ASP A 39 5.05 -1.51 12.50
N ILE A 40 4.13 -1.75 13.43
CA ILE A 40 4.42 -2.37 14.73
C ILE A 40 4.95 -3.79 14.53
N MET A 41 4.32 -4.58 13.65
CA MET A 41 4.75 -5.93 13.35
C MET A 41 6.17 -5.92 12.75
N ASN A 42 6.46 -5.02 11.82
CA ASN A 42 7.78 -4.89 11.23
C ASN A 42 8.83 -4.46 12.25
N ASP A 43 8.55 -3.48 13.12
CA ASP A 43 9.45 -3.06 14.19
C ASP A 43 9.77 -4.23 15.14
N VAL A 44 8.75 -5.01 15.56
CA VAL A 44 8.94 -6.14 16.49
C VAL A 44 9.62 -7.33 15.82
N MET A 45 9.12 -7.79 14.67
CA MET A 45 9.68 -8.96 13.97
C MET A 45 11.11 -8.72 13.49
N SER A 46 11.42 -7.51 13.04
CA SER A 46 12.78 -7.16 12.60
C SER A 46 13.68 -6.69 13.74
N PHE A 47 13.18 -6.56 14.98
CA PHE A 47 13.88 -5.86 16.06
C PHE A 47 14.42 -4.49 15.60
N GLY A 48 13.66 -3.78 14.77
CA GLY A 48 14.02 -2.48 14.20
C GLY A 48 15.13 -2.49 13.13
N THR A 49 15.65 -3.65 12.71
CA THR A 49 16.76 -3.73 11.73
C THR A 49 16.43 -3.15 10.35
N HIS A 50 15.15 -3.10 9.95
CA HIS A 50 14.75 -2.46 8.69
C HIS A 50 15.14 -0.96 8.63
N ARG A 51 15.27 -0.29 9.78
CA ARG A 51 15.74 1.11 9.88
C ARG A 51 17.23 1.22 9.53
N LEU A 52 18.02 0.22 9.94
CA LEU A 52 19.43 0.13 9.57
C LEU A 52 19.58 -0.13 8.07
N ILE A 53 18.74 -1.00 7.50
CA ILE A 53 18.72 -1.25 6.05
C ILE A 53 18.37 0.02 5.29
N LYS A 54 17.31 0.76 5.67
CA LYS A 54 16.96 2.05 5.05
C LYS A 54 18.14 3.02 5.07
N ARG A 55 18.86 3.14 6.20
CA ARG A 55 20.05 4.00 6.33
C ARG A 55 21.20 3.54 5.45
N PHE A 56 21.50 2.24 5.45
CA PHE A 56 22.55 1.67 4.62
C PHE A 56 22.27 1.86 3.14
N THR A 57 21.02 1.68 2.71
CA THR A 57 20.60 1.95 1.33
C THR A 57 20.85 3.42 0.95
N LEU A 58 20.53 4.39 1.81
CA LEU A 58 20.83 5.81 1.55
C LEU A 58 22.34 6.08 1.41
N GLU A 59 23.16 5.46 2.26
CA GLU A 59 24.62 5.59 2.21
C GLU A 59 25.20 4.98 0.91
N LEU A 60 24.73 3.79 0.53
CA LEU A 60 25.12 3.14 -0.73
C LEU A 60 24.63 3.88 -1.98
N SER A 61 23.52 4.60 -1.88
CA SER A 61 22.95 5.37 -3.00
C SER A 61 23.80 6.60 -3.38
N ALA A 62 24.81 6.95 -2.57
CA ALA A 62 25.72 8.07 -2.80
C ALA A 62 24.99 9.38 -3.15
N LEU A 63 23.83 9.62 -2.52
CA LEU A 63 23.00 10.79 -2.77
C LEU A 63 23.73 12.07 -2.39
N ARG A 64 23.62 13.09 -3.23
CA ARG A 64 24.25 14.41 -3.02
C ARG A 64 23.19 15.52 -3.08
N PRO A 65 23.45 16.68 -2.45
CA PRO A 65 22.59 17.84 -2.61
C PRO A 65 22.34 18.15 -4.09
N GLY A 66 21.06 18.32 -4.46
CA GLY A 66 20.64 18.56 -5.84
C GLY A 66 20.19 17.31 -6.61
N HIS A 67 20.41 16.09 -6.09
CA HIS A 67 19.84 14.89 -6.68
C HIS A 67 18.32 14.85 -6.50
N LYS A 68 17.62 14.35 -7.52
CA LYS A 68 16.18 14.04 -7.46
C LYS A 68 16.02 12.54 -7.23
N VAL A 69 15.26 12.17 -6.21
CA VAL A 69 15.05 10.78 -5.81
C VAL A 69 13.55 10.52 -5.72
N LEU A 70 13.13 9.34 -6.17
CA LEU A 70 11.76 8.84 -6.03
C LEU A 70 11.78 7.61 -5.13
N ASP A 71 11.10 7.69 -4.00
CA ASP A 71 10.86 6.54 -3.13
C ASP A 71 9.61 5.79 -3.60
N LEU A 72 9.80 4.56 -4.05
CA LEU A 72 8.72 3.69 -4.49
C LEU A 72 8.26 2.85 -3.30
N ALA A 73 7.05 3.13 -2.81
CA ALA A 73 6.45 2.49 -1.65
C ALA A 73 7.22 2.73 -0.33
N GLY A 74 7.60 3.98 -0.06
CA GLY A 74 8.27 4.41 1.19
C GLY A 74 7.47 4.29 2.50
N GLY A 75 6.29 3.66 2.43
CA GLY A 75 5.54 3.22 3.62
C GLY A 75 6.35 2.28 4.48
#